data_AF-A0A7V9ZZ25-F1
#
_entry.id   AF-A0A7V9ZZ25-F1
#
_cell.length_a   1.000
_cell.length_b   1.000
_cell.length_c   1.000
_cell.angle_alpha   90.00
_cell.angle_beta   90.00
_cell.angle_gamma   90.00
#
_symmetry.space_group_name_H-M   'P 1'
#
loop_
_entity.id
_entity.type
_entity.pdbx_description
1 polymer ?
#
loop_
_entity_poly.entity_id
_entity_poly.type
_entity_poly.pdbx_seq_one_letter_code
_entity_poly.pdbx_strand_id
1 'polypeptide(L)'
;MVKSDDGSIKSVTDLNAKKACTVKGSTSEKNLRAKAPQAEVSLFDTYSQCGEALRDGRVQAVTTDAPILAGLVSRSDRAFKLVEAPFSEEPYGIGLKKGDDVFRNFINDRLEEIYGNGEWKAAFDSTLGALGLKSEQPPKVDRYPSSPSTGTSTSTTTGSGGSTSTSTPSRTSSPSSTSTSTSSSSTSTSTSTPTP
;
A
#
# COMPACT_ATOMS: atom_id res chain seq x y z
N MET A 1 -14.18 -5.00 10.25
CA MET A 1 -14.82 -5.13 11.58
C MET A 1 -16.19 -4.48 11.51
N VAL A 2 -17.19 -5.10 12.14
CA VAL A 2 -18.59 -4.60 12.22
C VAL A 2 -19.11 -4.79 13.65
N LYS A 3 -20.31 -4.30 13.94
CA LYS A 3 -20.98 -4.60 15.23
C LYS A 3 -21.20 -6.11 15.37
N SER A 4 -21.14 -6.62 16.60
CA SER A 4 -21.19 -8.08 16.86
C SER A 4 -22.50 -8.72 16.39
N ASP A 5 -23.60 -7.98 16.41
CA ASP A 5 -24.93 -8.38 15.94
C ASP A 5 -25.16 -8.20 14.43
N ASP A 6 -24.30 -7.48 13.72
CA ASP A 6 -24.47 -7.24 12.28
C ASP A 6 -24.11 -8.48 11.43
N GLY A 7 -25.11 -9.13 10.85
CA GLY A 7 -24.96 -10.25 9.91
C GLY A 7 -25.01 -9.88 8.43
N SER A 8 -25.16 -8.59 8.12
CA SER A 8 -25.46 -8.09 6.77
C SER A 8 -24.22 -7.77 5.93
N ILE A 9 -23.04 -7.70 6.55
CA ILE A 9 -21.75 -7.45 5.89
C ILE A 9 -20.91 -8.70 6.04
N LYS A 10 -20.68 -9.41 4.92
CA LYS A 10 -19.93 -10.67 4.85
C LYS A 10 -18.70 -10.55 3.95
N SER A 11 -18.65 -9.53 3.09
CA SER A 11 -17.50 -9.25 2.24
C SER A 11 -17.31 -7.74 2.03
N VAL A 12 -16.20 -7.36 1.38
CA VAL A 12 -15.95 -5.96 1.02
C VAL A 12 -17.01 -5.39 0.08
N THR A 13 -17.60 -6.21 -0.81
CA THR A 13 -18.59 -5.73 -1.78
C THR A 13 -19.92 -5.37 -1.11
N ASP A 14 -20.24 -5.96 0.05
CA ASP A 14 -21.42 -5.62 0.84
C ASP A 14 -21.34 -4.20 1.45
N LEU A 15 -20.18 -3.55 1.36
CA LEU A 15 -19.99 -2.16 1.77
C LEU A 15 -20.44 -1.17 0.70
N ASN A 16 -20.73 -1.61 -0.53
CA ASN A 16 -21.34 -0.74 -1.52
C ASN A 16 -22.68 -0.20 -0.99
N ALA A 17 -22.90 1.12 -1.10
CA ALA A 17 -24.02 1.85 -0.49
C ALA A 17 -24.07 1.83 1.05
N LYS A 18 -23.01 1.39 1.75
CA LYS A 18 -22.87 1.52 3.21
C LYS A 18 -21.75 2.50 3.57
N LYS A 19 -21.81 3.06 4.77
CA LYS A 19 -20.76 3.88 5.35
C LYS A 19 -19.69 3.01 5.97
N ALA A 20 -18.46 3.14 5.47
CA ALA A 20 -17.29 2.44 6.02
C ALA A 20 -16.23 3.45 6.46
N CYS A 21 -15.65 3.22 7.63
CA CYS A 21 -14.59 4.05 8.18
C CYS A 21 -13.21 3.46 7.92
N THR A 22 -12.27 4.34 7.62
CA THR A 22 -10.84 4.02 7.63
C THR A 22 -10.01 5.29 7.90
N VAL A 23 -8.69 5.15 8.03
CA VAL A 23 -7.80 6.28 8.29
C VAL A 23 -7.37 6.94 6.99
N LYS A 24 -7.38 8.27 6.97
CA LYS A 24 -7.00 9.10 5.83
C LYS A 24 -5.59 8.78 5.33
N GLY A 25 -5.45 8.55 4.03
CA GLY A 25 -4.16 8.29 3.39
C GLY A 25 -3.61 6.88 3.59
N SER A 26 -4.34 5.99 4.27
CA SER A 26 -3.94 4.59 4.46
C SER A 26 -3.99 3.78 3.15
N THR A 27 -3.27 2.66 3.11
CA THR A 27 -3.45 1.64 2.07
C THR A 27 -4.88 1.09 2.07
N SER A 28 -5.45 0.89 3.25
CA SER A 28 -6.85 0.46 3.40
C SER A 28 -7.84 1.43 2.75
N GLU A 29 -7.63 2.74 2.80
CA GLU A 29 -8.45 3.70 2.06
C GLU A 29 -8.44 3.42 0.55
N LYS A 30 -7.24 3.27 -0.02
CA LYS A 30 -7.07 3.00 -1.46
C LYS A 30 -7.73 1.68 -1.84
N ASN A 31 -7.51 0.64 -1.03
CA ASN A 31 -8.05 -0.70 -1.27
C ASN A 31 -9.57 -0.73 -1.13
N LEU A 32 -10.14 -0.06 -0.12
CA LEU A 32 -11.59 0.05 0.04
C LEU A 32 -12.22 0.74 -1.16
N ARG A 33 -11.68 1.88 -1.62
CA ARG A 33 -12.19 2.59 -2.80
C ARG A 33 -12.12 1.74 -4.07
N ALA A 34 -11.06 0.93 -4.21
CA ALA A 34 -10.91 0.07 -5.37
C ALA A 34 -11.85 -1.14 -5.35
N LYS A 35 -12.11 -1.72 -4.18
CA LYS A 35 -12.89 -2.98 -4.03
C LYS A 35 -14.38 -2.76 -3.76
N ALA A 36 -14.74 -1.61 -3.19
CA ALA A 36 -16.13 -1.19 -2.94
C ALA A 36 -16.33 0.26 -3.40
N PRO A 37 -16.33 0.52 -4.72
CA PRO A 37 -16.34 1.87 -5.27
C PRO A 37 -17.60 2.68 -4.96
N GLN A 38 -18.70 2.02 -4.55
CA GLN A 38 -19.95 2.68 -4.15
C GLN A 38 -20.10 2.80 -2.63
N ALA A 39 -19.08 2.42 -1.84
CA ALA A 39 -19.09 2.64 -0.40
C ALA A 39 -18.96 4.14 -0.08
N GLU A 40 -19.71 4.60 0.93
CA GLU A 40 -19.50 5.93 1.49
C GLU A 40 -18.30 5.87 2.46
N VAL A 41 -17.14 6.33 1.99
CA VAL A 41 -15.89 6.27 2.77
C VAL A 41 -15.81 7.44 3.73
N SER A 42 -15.92 7.16 5.03
CA SER A 42 -15.68 8.12 6.11
C SER A 42 -14.21 8.06 6.55
N LEU A 43 -13.53 9.21 6.49
CA LEU A 43 -12.11 9.31 6.84
C LEU A 43 -11.93 9.94 8.22
N PHE A 44 -11.10 9.32 9.05
CA PHE A 44 -10.69 9.82 10.36
C PHE A 44 -9.16 9.81 10.47
N ASP A 45 -8.64 10.42 11.54
CA ASP A 45 -7.20 10.50 11.79
C ASP A 45 -6.68 9.25 12.50
N THR A 46 -7.53 8.54 13.24
CA THR A 46 -7.14 7.34 13.99
C THR A 46 -8.18 6.21 13.88
N TYR A 47 -7.72 4.96 13.98
CA TYR A 47 -8.63 3.80 13.99
C TYR A 47 -9.49 3.71 15.25
N SER A 48 -9.05 4.29 16.37
CA SER A 48 -9.88 4.39 17.58
C SER A 48 -11.11 5.27 17.33
N GLN A 49 -10.97 6.40 16.63
CA GLN A 49 -12.12 7.23 16.22
C GLN A 49 -13.07 6.47 15.29
N CYS A 50 -12.55 5.63 14.39
CA CYS A 50 -13.39 4.73 13.59
C CYS A 50 -14.15 3.72 14.48
N GLY A 51 -13.51 3.18 15.51
CA GLY A 51 -14.13 2.29 16.49
C GLY A 51 -15.31 2.97 17.21
N GLU A 52 -15.12 4.20 17.69
CA GLU A 52 -16.19 4.98 18.31
C GLU A 52 -17.30 5.32 17.30
N ALA A 53 -16.96 5.70 16.07
CA ALA A 53 -17.96 5.96 15.02
C ALA A 53 -18.79 4.71 14.70
N LEU A 54 -18.18 3.53 14.71
CA LEU A 54 -18.90 2.27 14.57
C LEU A 54 -19.80 2.03 15.77
N ARG A 55 -19.31 2.27 17.00
CA ARG A 55 -20.09 2.12 18.24
C ARG A 55 -21.37 2.96 18.21
N ASP A 56 -21.21 4.24 17.86
CA ASP A 56 -22.29 5.23 17.75
C ASP A 56 -23.25 4.94 16.58
N GLY A 57 -22.91 4.03 15.68
CA GLY A 57 -23.69 3.74 14.47
C GLY A 57 -23.54 4.78 13.35
N ARG A 58 -22.55 5.68 13.45
CA ARG A 58 -22.22 6.67 12.40
C ARG A 58 -21.66 6.00 11.14
N VAL A 59 -21.04 4.84 11.30
CA VAL A 59 -20.59 3.96 10.20
C VAL A 59 -21.05 2.52 10.46
N GLN A 60 -21.11 1.70 9.41
CA GLN A 60 -21.50 0.29 9.51
C GLN A 60 -20.29 -0.65 9.55
N ALA A 61 -19.12 -0.21 9.10
CA ALA A 61 -17.89 -1.00 9.16
C ALA A 61 -16.65 -0.14 9.41
N VAL A 62 -15.61 -0.77 9.96
CA VAL A 62 -14.24 -0.25 9.97
C VAL A 62 -13.36 -1.19 9.16
N THR A 63 -12.59 -0.63 8.21
CA THR A 63 -11.66 -1.38 7.37
C THR A 63 -10.22 -0.94 7.61
N THR A 64 -9.35 -1.93 7.83
CA THR A 64 -7.90 -1.83 7.93
C THR A 64 -7.37 -3.25 8.11
N ASP A 65 -6.11 -3.39 8.51
CA ASP A 65 -5.38 -4.64 8.65
C ASP A 65 -5.98 -5.49 9.78
N ALA A 66 -5.97 -6.82 9.58
CA ALA A 66 -6.54 -7.76 10.56
C ALA A 66 -5.94 -7.62 11.98
N PRO A 67 -4.63 -7.40 12.18
CA PRO A 67 -4.07 -7.17 13.52
C PRO A 67 -4.65 -5.93 14.23
N ILE A 68 -4.82 -4.82 13.51
CA ILE A 68 -5.38 -3.58 14.07
C ILE A 68 -6.85 -3.81 14.45
N LEU A 69 -7.61 -4.44 13.57
CA LEU A 69 -9.01 -4.78 13.82
C LEU A 69 -9.16 -5.75 15.00
N ALA A 70 -8.32 -6.78 15.09
CA ALA A 70 -8.33 -7.73 16.21
C ALA A 70 -8.07 -7.03 17.55
N GLY A 71 -7.12 -6.10 17.60
CA GLY A 71 -6.87 -5.28 18.78
C GLY A 71 -8.05 -4.38 19.16
N LEU A 72 -8.77 -3.81 18.19
CA LEU A 72 -9.99 -3.04 18.47
C LEU A 72 -11.12 -3.92 18.97
N VAL A 73 -11.30 -5.11 18.38
CA VAL A 73 -12.32 -6.07 18.82
C VAL A 73 -12.04 -6.56 20.25
N SER A 74 -10.79 -6.85 20.60
CA SER A 74 -10.45 -7.35 21.94
C SER A 74 -10.72 -6.34 23.05
N ARG A 75 -10.67 -5.04 22.75
CA ARG A 75 -10.99 -3.94 23.68
C ARG A 75 -12.45 -3.47 23.61
N SER A 76 -13.29 -4.14 22.83
CA SER A 76 -14.64 -3.65 22.53
C SER A 76 -15.73 -4.07 23.51
N ASP A 77 -15.42 -4.87 24.55
CA ASP A 77 -16.42 -5.53 25.41
C ASP A 77 -17.50 -6.26 24.60
N ARG A 78 -17.05 -7.08 23.62
CA ARG A 78 -17.91 -7.87 22.72
C ARG A 78 -18.85 -7.06 21.82
N ALA A 79 -18.67 -5.73 21.73
CA ALA A 79 -19.49 -4.89 20.86
C ALA A 79 -19.19 -5.08 19.37
N PHE A 80 -17.99 -5.58 19.03
CA PHE A 80 -17.55 -5.72 17.65
C PHE A 80 -17.14 -7.16 17.31
N LYS A 81 -17.11 -7.47 16.02
CA LYS A 81 -16.53 -8.70 15.46
C LYS A 81 -15.73 -8.44 14.20
N LEU A 82 -14.77 -9.33 13.91
CA LEU A 82 -14.13 -9.41 12.60
C LEU A 82 -15.05 -10.16 11.64
N VAL A 83 -15.03 -9.73 10.38
CA VAL A 83 -15.61 -10.47 9.26
C VAL A 83 -14.45 -11.19 8.59
N GLU A 84 -14.53 -12.51 8.48
CA GLU A 84 -13.46 -13.37 7.92
C GLU A 84 -13.44 -13.31 6.38
N ALA A 85 -13.25 -12.11 5.82
CA ALA A 85 -13.22 -11.85 4.39
C ALA A 85 -12.17 -10.77 4.04
N PRO A 86 -10.86 -11.12 4.07
CA PRO A 86 -9.81 -10.21 3.64
C PRO A 86 -9.99 -9.83 2.16
N PHE A 87 -9.64 -8.59 1.80
CA PHE A 87 -9.79 -8.07 0.43
C PHE A 87 -8.52 -7.41 -0.14
N SER A 88 -7.45 -7.33 0.66
CA SER A 88 -6.10 -6.93 0.28
C SER A 88 -5.09 -7.71 1.10
N GLU A 89 -3.87 -7.81 0.55
CA GLU A 89 -2.69 -8.20 1.31
C GLU A 89 -1.93 -6.94 1.73
N GLU A 90 -1.49 -6.89 2.97
CA GLU A 90 -0.82 -5.74 3.57
C GLU A 90 0.51 -6.21 4.18
N PRO A 91 1.56 -6.47 3.38
CA PRO A 91 2.85 -6.93 3.89
C PRO A 91 3.51 -5.83 4.72
N TYR A 92 3.81 -6.12 5.99
CA TYR A 92 4.47 -5.17 6.88
C TYR A 92 5.98 -5.19 6.68
N GLY A 93 6.59 -4.00 6.71
CA GLY A 93 8.03 -3.81 6.58
C GLY A 93 8.59 -2.88 7.64
N ILE A 94 9.88 -3.04 7.95
CA ILE A 94 10.63 -2.14 8.83
C ILE A 94 11.18 -0.99 7.96
N GLY A 95 10.74 0.23 8.22
CA GLY A 95 11.14 1.41 7.45
C GLY A 95 12.58 1.85 7.75
N LEU A 96 13.42 1.92 6.72
CA LEU A 96 14.84 2.30 6.82
C LEU A 96 15.15 3.50 5.92
N LYS A 97 16.30 4.15 6.17
CA LYS A 97 16.84 5.17 5.27
C LYS A 97 17.13 4.55 3.91
N LYS A 98 16.67 5.20 2.83
CA LYS A 98 16.93 4.73 1.46
C LYS A 98 18.44 4.62 1.20
N GLY A 99 18.86 3.46 0.72
CA GLY A 99 20.26 3.16 0.38
C GLY A 99 21.11 2.66 1.55
N ASP A 100 20.55 2.48 2.75
CA ASP A 100 21.27 1.88 3.87
C ASP A 100 21.28 0.35 3.77
N ASP A 101 22.09 -0.15 2.85
CA ASP A 101 22.17 -1.59 2.55
C ASP A 101 22.75 -2.39 3.72
N VAL A 102 23.68 -1.80 4.48
CA VAL A 102 24.30 -2.44 5.65
C VAL A 102 23.25 -2.68 6.71
N PHE A 103 22.48 -1.66 7.10
CA PHE A 103 21.47 -1.83 8.13
C PHE A 103 20.30 -2.68 7.65
N ARG A 104 19.90 -2.57 6.37
CA ARG A 104 18.90 -3.48 5.79
C ARG A 104 19.32 -4.93 5.91
N ASN A 105 20.56 -5.26 5.54
CA ASN A 105 21.05 -6.64 5.61
C ASN A 105 21.08 -7.15 7.05
N PHE A 106 21.53 -6.33 8.01
CA PHE A 106 21.48 -6.65 9.43
C PHE A 106 20.05 -6.99 9.89
N ILE A 107 19.06 -6.17 9.52
CA ILE A 107 17.65 -6.44 9.87
C ILE A 107 17.14 -7.71 9.22
N ASN A 108 17.45 -7.94 7.94
CA ASN A 108 17.05 -9.15 7.22
C ASN A 108 17.64 -10.41 7.86
N ASP A 109 18.93 -10.38 8.19
CA ASP A 109 19.63 -11.48 8.87
C ASP A 109 18.99 -11.76 10.24
N ARG A 110 18.69 -10.71 11.01
CA ARG A 110 18.03 -10.86 12.32
C ARG A 110 16.61 -11.42 12.20
N LEU A 111 15.84 -11.00 11.19
CA LEU A 111 14.49 -11.54 10.95
C LEU A 111 14.55 -13.04 10.64
N GLU A 112 15.45 -13.46 9.75
CA GLU A 112 15.62 -14.88 9.42
C GLU A 112 16.11 -15.71 10.63
N GLU A 113 16.99 -15.15 11.46
CA GLU A 113 17.43 -15.79 12.70
C GLU A 113 16.25 -16.03 13.66
N ILE A 114 15.43 -15.00 13.94
CA ILE A 114 14.27 -15.14 14.85
C ILE A 114 13.15 -16.02 14.29
N TYR A 115 13.11 -16.17 12.96
CA TYR A 115 12.21 -17.11 12.29
C TYR A 115 12.67 -18.55 12.51
N GLY A 116 13.97 -18.80 12.33
CA GLY A 116 14.56 -20.14 12.47
C GLY A 116 14.65 -20.63 13.91
N ASN A 117 14.81 -19.72 14.88
CA ASN A 117 14.98 -20.08 16.29
C ASN A 117 13.66 -20.08 17.11
N GLY A 118 12.53 -19.71 16.49
CA GLY A 118 11.20 -19.73 17.10
C GLY A 118 10.81 -18.48 17.90
N GLU A 119 11.71 -17.50 18.08
CA GLU A 119 11.40 -16.24 18.77
C GLU A 119 10.23 -15.49 18.12
N TRP A 120 10.16 -15.47 16.78
CA TRP A 120 9.04 -14.85 16.08
C TRP A 120 7.71 -15.54 16.38
N LYS A 121 7.70 -16.88 16.41
CA LYS A 121 6.50 -17.66 16.73
C LYS A 121 6.03 -17.38 18.15
N ALA A 122 6.96 -17.33 19.11
CA ALA A 122 6.66 -16.98 20.50
C ALA A 122 6.11 -15.55 20.64
N ALA A 123 6.69 -14.59 19.91
CA ALA A 123 6.20 -13.21 19.87
C ALA A 123 4.79 -13.13 19.25
N PHE A 124 4.54 -13.86 18.15
CA PHE A 124 3.23 -13.93 17.53
C PHE A 124 2.19 -14.54 18.48
N ASP A 125 2.49 -15.69 19.08
CA ASP A 125 1.56 -16.43 19.94
C ASP A 125 1.18 -15.62 21.19
N SER A 126 2.15 -14.96 21.82
CA SER A 126 1.91 -14.11 23.00
C SER A 126 1.16 -12.80 22.70
N THR A 127 1.05 -12.42 21.41
CA THR A 127 0.39 -11.18 21.00
C THR A 127 -0.82 -11.45 20.11
N LEU A 128 -0.64 -11.55 18.79
CA LEU A 128 -1.71 -11.72 17.81
C LEU A 128 -2.39 -13.08 17.94
N GLY A 129 -1.65 -14.13 18.28
CA GLY A 129 -2.18 -15.46 18.55
C GLY A 129 -3.16 -15.46 19.73
N ALA A 130 -2.84 -14.71 20.79
CA ALA A 130 -3.75 -14.51 21.94
C ALA A 130 -5.05 -13.77 21.56
N LEU A 131 -5.07 -13.05 20.42
CA LEU A 131 -6.26 -12.41 19.87
C LEU A 131 -7.04 -13.31 18.90
N GLY A 132 -6.63 -14.58 18.74
CA GLY A 132 -7.28 -15.54 17.84
C GLY A 132 -6.83 -15.44 16.38
N LEU A 133 -5.83 -14.62 16.06
CA LEU A 133 -5.22 -14.62 14.74
C LEU A 133 -4.36 -15.86 14.58
N LYS A 134 -4.40 -16.46 13.39
CA LYS A 134 -3.63 -17.66 13.06
C LYS A 134 -2.51 -17.29 12.11
N SER A 135 -1.31 -17.78 12.42
CA SER A 135 -0.21 -17.83 11.46
C SER A 135 0.63 -19.08 11.71
N GLU A 136 0.78 -19.89 10.67
CA GLU A 136 1.53 -21.15 10.74
C GLU A 136 3.02 -20.94 10.45
N GLN A 137 3.37 -19.89 9.68
CA GLN A 137 4.74 -19.60 9.27
C GLN A 137 5.03 -18.10 9.32
N PRO A 138 6.29 -17.71 9.62
CA PRO A 138 6.71 -16.32 9.50
C PRO A 138 6.59 -15.84 8.05
N PRO A 139 6.35 -14.52 7.83
CA PRO A 139 6.33 -13.97 6.48
C PRO A 139 7.71 -14.08 5.83
N LYS A 140 7.76 -14.21 4.50
CA LYS A 140 9.03 -14.24 3.76
C LYS A 140 9.75 -12.89 3.89
N VAL A 141 11.04 -12.92 4.20
CA VAL A 141 11.90 -11.73 4.12
C VAL A 141 12.17 -11.39 2.65
N ASP A 142 11.87 -10.15 2.25
CA ASP A 142 12.20 -9.65 0.92
C ASP A 142 13.59 -9.01 0.89
N ARG A 143 14.58 -9.81 0.46
CA ARG A 143 15.96 -9.35 0.22
C ARG A 143 16.09 -8.72 -1.17
N TYR A 144 15.40 -7.62 -1.43
CA TYR A 144 15.49 -6.93 -2.72
C TYR A 144 16.93 -6.45 -2.99
N PRO A 145 17.39 -6.48 -4.26
CA PRO A 145 18.76 -6.12 -4.60
C PRO A 145 19.08 -4.67 -4.21
N SER A 146 20.29 -4.43 -3.70
CA SER A 146 20.82 -3.08 -3.54
C SER A 146 20.73 -2.35 -4.88
N SER A 147 20.15 -1.15 -4.89
CA SER A 147 20.25 -0.30 -6.07
C SER A 147 21.73 -0.06 -6.35
N PRO A 148 22.18 -0.13 -7.62
CA PRO A 148 23.56 0.20 -7.93
C PRO A 148 23.83 1.61 -7.42
N SER A 149 24.75 1.73 -6.46
CA SER A 149 25.20 3.04 -6.01
C SER A 149 25.70 3.77 -7.24
N THR A 150 25.08 4.88 -7.61
CA THR A 150 25.65 5.78 -8.61
C THR A 150 27.01 6.21 -8.08
N GLY A 151 28.06 5.54 -8.53
CA GLY A 151 29.42 5.79 -8.09
C GLY A 151 29.72 7.26 -8.31
N THR A 152 30.06 7.96 -7.24
CA THR A 152 30.76 9.23 -7.34
C THR A 152 32.08 8.92 -8.02
N SER A 153 32.15 9.17 -9.34
CA SER A 153 33.41 9.21 -10.07
C SER A 153 34.23 10.37 -9.51
N THR A 154 35.05 10.10 -8.50
CA THR A 154 36.11 11.01 -8.09
C THR A 154 37.17 10.98 -9.20
N SER A 155 37.07 11.94 -10.12
CA SER A 155 38.11 12.22 -11.10
C SER A 155 39.37 12.71 -10.37
N THR A 156 40.34 11.83 -10.18
CA THR A 156 41.70 12.21 -9.82
C THR A 156 42.38 12.83 -11.04
N THR A 157 42.38 14.16 -11.13
CA THR A 157 43.20 14.89 -12.11
C THR A 157 44.68 14.76 -11.73
N THR A 158 45.40 13.88 -12.41
CA THR A 158 46.87 13.89 -12.46
C THR A 158 47.28 14.61 -13.74
N GLY A 159 47.86 15.79 -13.61
CA GLY A 159 48.40 16.53 -14.74
C GLY A 159 49.77 15.98 -15.15
N SER A 160 49.95 15.73 -16.45
CA SER A 160 51.25 15.87 -17.12
C SER A 160 51.08 15.84 -18.65
N GLY A 161 51.33 17.00 -19.27
CA GLY A 161 51.92 17.25 -20.60
C GLY A 161 51.53 16.44 -21.84
N GLY A 162 51.13 17.14 -22.91
CA GLY A 162 51.43 16.71 -24.28
C GLY A 162 50.46 17.09 -25.38
N SER A 163 50.72 18.23 -26.02
CA SER A 163 50.60 18.47 -27.48
C SER A 163 49.23 18.49 -28.18
N THR A 164 48.73 19.72 -28.33
CA THR A 164 48.29 20.40 -29.56
C THR A 164 47.75 19.57 -30.75
N SER A 165 46.46 19.74 -31.05
CA SER A 165 45.97 19.84 -32.44
C SER A 165 44.68 20.66 -32.49
N THR A 166 44.76 21.78 -33.20
CA THR A 166 43.73 22.81 -33.38
C THR A 166 42.83 22.44 -34.55
N SER A 167 41.50 22.50 -34.38
CA SER A 167 40.56 22.68 -35.48
C SER A 167 39.32 23.48 -35.05
N THR A 168 39.11 24.56 -35.79
CA THR A 168 38.16 25.67 -35.68
C THR A 168 36.68 25.26 -35.82
N PRO A 169 35.72 25.99 -35.20
CA PRO A 169 34.29 25.71 -35.33
C PRO A 169 33.65 26.44 -36.51
N SER A 170 32.72 25.78 -37.21
CA SER A 170 31.81 26.39 -38.17
C SER A 170 30.36 26.23 -37.70
N ARG A 171 29.79 27.37 -37.27
CA ARG A 171 28.35 27.67 -37.17
C ARG A 171 27.73 27.60 -38.56
N THR A 172 26.54 27.00 -38.74
CA THR A 172 25.37 27.64 -39.39
C THR A 172 24.12 26.74 -39.52
N SER A 173 22.97 27.35 -39.24
CA SER A 173 21.66 27.25 -39.93
C SER A 173 20.67 26.10 -39.65
N SER A 174 19.55 26.48 -39.02
CA SER A 174 18.19 25.92 -39.25
C SER A 174 17.77 26.05 -40.73
N PRO A 175 16.73 25.31 -41.18
CA PRO A 175 15.38 25.89 -41.12
C PRO A 175 14.25 24.90 -40.78
N SER A 176 13.12 25.51 -40.44
CA SER A 176 11.76 25.00 -40.28
C SER A 176 11.21 24.23 -41.48
N SER A 177 10.34 23.25 -41.22
CA SER A 177 9.18 22.98 -42.08
C SER A 177 7.97 22.52 -41.27
N THR A 178 6.88 23.21 -41.55
CA THR A 178 5.50 23.02 -41.11
C THR A 178 4.85 21.92 -41.93
N SER A 179 4.02 21.07 -41.32
CA SER A 179 2.83 20.54 -42.01
C SER A 179 1.70 20.22 -41.05
N THR A 180 0.59 20.90 -41.32
CA THR A 180 -0.73 20.80 -40.71
C THR A 180 -1.50 19.67 -41.38
N SER A 181 -2.27 18.88 -40.62
CA SER A 181 -3.55 18.32 -41.10
C SER A 181 -4.48 17.94 -39.94
N THR A 182 -5.48 18.80 -39.74
CA THR A 182 -6.92 18.48 -39.53
C THR A 182 -7.36 17.25 -40.34
N SER A 183 -8.36 16.43 -40.02
CA SER A 183 -9.55 16.43 -39.15
C SER A 183 -10.08 14.96 -39.21
N SER A 184 -10.92 14.41 -38.34
CA SER A 184 -12.36 14.64 -38.23
C SER A 184 -12.96 13.58 -37.29
N SER A 185 -13.93 14.00 -36.51
CA SER A 185 -14.82 13.23 -35.65
C SER A 185 -15.72 12.22 -36.37
N SER A 186 -16.09 11.12 -35.69
CA SER A 186 -17.42 10.51 -35.85
C SER A 186 -17.91 9.87 -34.54
N THR A 187 -19.07 10.34 -34.11
CA THR A 187 -19.89 9.86 -33.01
C THR A 187 -20.74 8.68 -33.49
N SER A 188 -20.93 7.65 -32.66
CA SER A 188 -22.09 6.75 -32.82
C SER A 188 -22.64 6.33 -31.46
N THR A 189 -23.86 6.79 -31.21
CA THR A 189 -24.76 6.41 -30.13
C THR A 189 -25.54 5.18 -30.60
N SER A 190 -25.69 4.16 -29.77
CA SER A 190 -26.72 3.13 -29.98
C SER A 190 -27.50 2.90 -28.70
N THR A 191 -28.79 3.20 -28.80
CA THR A 191 -29.85 2.97 -27.82
C THR A 191 -30.56 1.69 -28.26
N SER A 192 -30.88 0.79 -27.33
CA SER A 192 -31.77 -0.35 -27.59
C SER A 192 -32.75 -0.51 -26.44
N THR A 193 -34.03 -0.46 -26.81
CA THR A 193 -35.26 -0.50 -26.02
C THR A 193 -35.63 -1.94 -25.62
N PRO A 194 -36.41 -2.16 -24.55
CA PRO A 194 -36.96 -3.47 -24.18
C PRO A 194 -38.48 -3.62 -24.49
N THR A 195 -38.93 -4.86 -24.74
CA THR A 195 -40.35 -5.28 -24.81
C THR A 195 -40.47 -6.81 -24.68
N PRO A 196 -41.63 -7.39 -24.32
CA PRO A 196 -42.67 -7.00 -23.36
C PRO A 196 -42.60 -7.77 -22.03
#